data_AF-A0A935WTC8-F1
#
_entry.id   AF-A0A935WTC8-F1
#
_cell.length_a   1.000
_cell.length_b   1.000
_cell.length_c   1.000
_cell.angle_alpha   90.00
_cell.angle_beta   90.00
_cell.angle_gamma   90.00
#
_symmetry.space_group_name_H-M   'P 1'
#
loop_
_entity.id
_entity.type
_entity.pdbx_description
1 polymer ?
#
loop_
_entity_poly.entity_id
_entity_poly.type
_entity_poly.pdbx_seq_one_letter_code
_entity_poly.pdbx_strand_id
1 'polypeptide(L)'
;MFGAEILIPAAIGVVFATAIVRAIATRDRAMEATWRTAAAQLEAEFHYGPSARTFFIKKELPVGTLTIARYMRTLGKSKVVSSHATLIPKRSASVAVVQKTAVDRLNAFGVDDVQLGDAETDRALLIQGRPGHVLAVSDARTRRVLTENCLKGLRVEPNLIEMALPTDIESADVLCTSGRMVIDAGERMQLTDTSVFDRLRANILSDDLLSVRRRNFEVLRQDDPLAAEAVADHLVRSIDPNECPMDLAIDVLCTRGRALLVIEHSARLWAGPLGVVGAILGAFNMAGKPCSIPAPALETILAAEDDGVHRTLVDALALQEPAVQDVIGQRLLANARHEDIKADVIALLSMAGGPGTVEILQAQTQGVLGNATTKKAARAAIAAIQARIEGGEIGGLSIIDGSNDAGHGALSPVDHAGALSPVEDES
;
A
#
# COMPACT_ATOMS: atom_id res chain seq x y z
N MET A 1 -17.77 81.47 -44.08
CA MET A 1 -16.42 81.00 -43.71
C MET A 1 -16.55 79.93 -42.62
N PHE A 2 -17.28 78.83 -42.89
CA PHE A 2 -17.61 77.75 -41.92
C PHE A 2 -17.20 76.34 -42.44
N GLY A 3 -16.42 76.27 -43.52
CA GLY A 3 -16.10 74.99 -44.17
C GLY A 3 -14.88 74.27 -43.57
N ALA A 4 -13.88 75.02 -43.07
CA ALA A 4 -12.61 74.43 -42.64
C ALA A 4 -12.69 73.74 -41.25
N GLU A 5 -13.53 74.23 -40.35
CA GLU A 5 -13.64 73.72 -38.97
C GLU A 5 -14.33 72.35 -38.88
N ILE A 6 -15.16 71.97 -39.87
CA ILE A 6 -15.83 70.66 -39.92
C ILE A 6 -15.01 69.63 -40.74
N LEU A 7 -14.24 70.10 -41.72
CA LEU A 7 -13.45 69.23 -42.60
C LEU A 7 -12.22 68.61 -41.90
N ILE A 8 -11.58 69.34 -40.98
CA ILE A 8 -10.38 68.85 -40.27
C ILE A 8 -10.72 67.69 -39.30
N PRO A 9 -11.74 67.76 -38.43
CA PRO A 9 -12.14 66.63 -37.58
C PRO A 9 -12.59 65.40 -38.36
N ALA A 10 -13.29 65.59 -39.49
CA ALA A 10 -13.71 64.51 -40.37
C ALA A 10 -12.51 63.80 -41.03
N ALA A 11 -11.53 64.58 -41.53
CA ALA A 11 -10.29 64.03 -42.10
C ALA A 11 -9.45 63.28 -41.05
N ILE A 12 -9.33 63.83 -39.83
CA ILE A 12 -8.65 63.16 -38.71
C ILE A 12 -9.39 61.85 -38.34
N GLY A 13 -10.72 61.87 -38.30
CA GLY A 13 -11.54 60.69 -38.05
C GLY A 13 -11.33 59.57 -39.08
N VAL A 14 -11.24 59.91 -40.37
CA VAL A 14 -10.97 58.94 -41.45
C VAL A 14 -9.55 58.36 -41.34
N VAL A 15 -8.54 59.19 -41.08
CA VAL A 15 -7.15 58.71 -40.89
C VAL A 15 -7.05 57.78 -39.68
N PHE A 16 -7.69 58.15 -38.56
CA PHE A 16 -7.68 57.33 -37.35
C PHE A 16 -8.41 56.01 -37.54
N ALA A 17 -9.59 56.02 -38.18
CA ALA A 17 -10.34 54.81 -38.53
C ALA A 17 -9.52 53.91 -39.47
N THR A 18 -8.86 54.47 -40.48
CA THR A 18 -8.00 53.72 -41.42
C THR A 18 -6.80 53.10 -40.71
N ALA A 19 -6.17 53.83 -39.79
CA ALA A 19 -5.05 53.33 -39.00
C ALA A 19 -5.49 52.17 -38.08
N ILE A 20 -6.64 52.29 -37.43
CA ILE A 20 -7.22 51.21 -36.60
C ILE A 20 -7.52 49.98 -37.45
N VAL A 21 -8.20 50.14 -38.58
CA VAL A 21 -8.53 49.02 -39.48
C VAL A 21 -7.26 48.33 -39.98
N ARG A 22 -6.22 49.10 -40.33
CA ARG A 22 -4.94 48.54 -40.78
C ARG A 22 -4.20 47.83 -39.65
N ALA A 23 -4.16 48.39 -38.44
CA ALA A 23 -3.54 47.75 -37.28
C ALA A 23 -4.24 46.42 -36.94
N ILE A 24 -5.58 46.41 -37.00
CA ILE A 24 -6.40 45.21 -36.82
C ILE A 24 -6.08 44.17 -37.90
N ALA A 25 -6.06 44.55 -39.17
CA ALA A 25 -5.77 43.63 -40.27
C ALA A 25 -4.34 43.05 -40.20
N THR A 26 -3.36 43.86 -39.79
CA THR A 26 -1.97 43.39 -39.58
C THR A 26 -1.91 42.38 -38.44
N ARG A 27 -2.58 42.65 -37.31
CA ARG A 27 -2.66 41.71 -36.18
C ARG A 27 -3.34 40.40 -36.59
N ASP A 28 -4.45 40.48 -37.33
CA ASP A 28 -5.19 39.29 -37.78
C ASP A 28 -4.33 38.42 -38.73
N ARG A 29 -3.55 39.04 -39.63
CA ARG A 29 -2.59 38.31 -40.51
C ARG A 29 -1.43 37.69 -39.75
N ALA A 30 -0.85 38.43 -38.79
CA ALA A 30 0.24 37.92 -37.97
C ALA A 30 -0.22 36.70 -37.16
N MET A 31 -1.39 36.80 -36.55
CA MET A 31 -2.03 35.69 -35.84
C MET A 31 -2.31 34.50 -36.78
N GLU A 32 -2.87 34.73 -37.96
CA GLU A 32 -3.09 33.65 -38.92
C GLU A 32 -1.78 32.94 -39.29
N ALA A 33 -0.70 33.69 -39.54
CA ALA A 33 0.61 33.15 -39.83
C ALA A 33 1.12 32.28 -38.66
N THR A 34 1.01 32.77 -37.42
CA THR A 34 1.36 32.01 -36.21
C THR A 34 0.64 30.67 -36.15
N TRP A 35 -0.67 30.65 -36.42
CA TRP A 35 -1.47 29.43 -36.38
C TRP A 35 -1.16 28.46 -37.52
N ARG A 36 -0.90 28.96 -38.73
CA ARG A 36 -0.45 28.13 -39.86
C ARG A 36 0.93 27.52 -39.60
N THR A 37 1.86 28.28 -39.03
CA THR A 37 3.18 27.79 -38.64
C THR A 37 3.04 26.69 -37.59
N ALA A 38 2.20 26.88 -36.56
CA ALA A 38 1.95 25.85 -35.56
C ALA A 38 1.31 24.59 -36.15
N ALA A 39 0.35 24.74 -37.06
CA ALA A 39 -0.27 23.59 -37.75
C ALA A 39 0.75 22.80 -38.57
N ALA A 40 1.62 23.49 -39.31
CA ALA A 40 2.70 22.85 -40.06
C ALA A 40 3.69 22.11 -39.13
N GLN A 41 4.10 22.73 -38.02
CA GLN A 41 5.00 22.10 -37.04
C GLN A 41 4.37 20.92 -36.29
N LEU A 42 3.05 20.91 -36.13
CA LEU A 42 2.31 19.80 -35.56
C LEU A 42 1.93 18.75 -36.61
N GLU A 43 2.19 18.98 -37.90
CA GLU A 43 1.71 18.14 -39.01
C GLU A 43 0.18 17.94 -38.94
N ALA A 44 -0.53 19.05 -38.79
CA ALA A 44 -1.96 19.11 -38.55
C ALA A 44 -2.66 19.99 -39.60
N GLU A 45 -3.96 19.82 -39.74
CA GLU A 45 -4.78 20.62 -40.65
C GLU A 45 -5.18 21.93 -40.00
N PHE A 46 -5.00 23.04 -40.71
CA PHE A 46 -5.46 24.36 -40.29
C PHE A 46 -6.81 24.68 -40.94
N HIS A 47 -7.76 25.17 -40.16
CA HIS A 47 -9.09 25.51 -40.62
C HIS A 47 -9.57 26.86 -40.08
N TYR A 48 -10.43 27.51 -40.88
CA TYR A 48 -11.17 28.69 -40.46
C TYR A 48 -12.51 28.29 -39.84
N GLY A 49 -12.86 28.92 -38.73
CA GLY A 49 -14.17 28.79 -38.10
C GLY A 49 -15.22 29.71 -38.72
N PRO A 50 -16.48 29.60 -38.24
CA PRO A 50 -17.62 30.35 -38.78
C PRO A 50 -17.55 31.86 -38.55
N SER A 51 -16.61 32.35 -37.72
CA SER A 51 -16.38 33.78 -37.50
C SER A 51 -14.99 34.20 -38.01
N ALA A 52 -14.85 35.47 -38.42
CA ALA A 52 -13.62 36.02 -39.02
C ALA A 52 -12.36 36.00 -38.12
N ARG A 53 -12.42 35.39 -36.93
CA ARG A 53 -11.31 35.28 -35.95
C ARG A 53 -11.32 33.97 -35.17
N THR A 54 -12.04 32.97 -35.66
CA THR A 54 -12.00 31.60 -35.12
C THR A 54 -11.06 30.78 -35.98
N PHE A 55 -10.07 30.19 -35.35
CA PHE A 55 -9.09 29.30 -35.98
C PHE A 55 -9.07 27.99 -35.24
N PHE A 56 -8.90 26.90 -35.96
CA PHE A 56 -8.65 25.61 -35.33
C PHE A 56 -7.62 24.79 -36.09
N ILE A 57 -6.77 24.12 -35.32
CA ILE A 57 -5.80 23.13 -35.77
C ILE A 57 -6.36 21.78 -35.38
N LYS A 58 -6.50 20.87 -36.34
CA LYS A 58 -7.01 19.53 -36.11
C LYS A 58 -5.99 18.48 -36.55
N LYS A 59 -5.71 17.50 -35.70
CA LYS A 59 -4.87 16.34 -36.03
C LYS A 59 -5.51 15.05 -35.56
N GLU A 60 -5.68 14.11 -36.48
CA GLU A 60 -6.04 12.75 -36.12
C GLU A 60 -4.78 11.99 -35.69
N LEU A 61 -4.81 11.43 -34.49
CA LEU A 61 -3.71 10.68 -33.89
C LEU A 61 -4.16 9.24 -33.63
N PRO A 62 -3.22 8.30 -33.43
CA PRO A 62 -3.56 6.97 -32.91
C PRO A 62 -4.38 7.06 -31.63
N VAL A 63 -4.04 8.03 -30.76
CA VAL A 63 -4.62 8.15 -29.43
C VAL A 63 -5.96 8.89 -29.35
N GLY A 64 -6.31 9.66 -30.38
CA GLY A 64 -7.45 10.57 -30.30
C GLY A 64 -7.41 11.62 -31.40
N THR A 65 -8.32 12.58 -31.30
CA THR A 65 -8.34 13.75 -32.17
C THR A 65 -7.88 14.96 -31.38
N LEU A 66 -6.70 15.51 -31.73
CA LEU A 66 -6.23 16.78 -31.20
C LEU A 66 -6.98 17.92 -31.91
N THR A 67 -7.52 18.85 -31.13
CA THR A 67 -8.10 20.11 -31.60
C THR A 67 -7.53 21.26 -30.76
N ILE A 68 -6.78 22.14 -31.39
CA ILE A 68 -6.38 23.43 -30.79
C ILE A 68 -7.27 24.49 -31.41
N ALA A 69 -8.07 25.19 -30.61
CA ALA A 69 -9.05 26.11 -31.14
C ALA A 69 -9.13 27.40 -30.33
N ARG A 70 -9.36 28.49 -31.06
CA ARG A 70 -9.68 29.81 -30.52
C ARG A 70 -11.13 30.11 -30.82
N TYR A 71 -11.92 30.33 -29.77
CA TYR A 71 -13.32 30.70 -29.86
C TYR A 71 -13.54 32.12 -29.37
N MET A 72 -14.45 32.82 -30.02
CA MET A 72 -14.95 34.10 -29.54
C MET A 72 -16.42 33.89 -29.14
N ARG A 73 -16.70 33.96 -27.84
CA ARG A 73 -18.07 33.88 -27.32
C ARG A 73 -18.56 35.30 -26.99
N THR A 74 -19.76 35.61 -27.44
CA THR A 74 -20.45 36.85 -27.06
C THR A 74 -21.26 36.58 -25.80
N LEU A 75 -20.88 37.20 -24.70
CA LEU A 75 -21.60 37.19 -23.42
C LEU A 75 -22.25 38.57 -23.24
N GLY A 76 -23.50 38.70 -23.67
CA GLY A 76 -24.21 39.99 -23.69
C GLY A 76 -23.55 41.00 -24.63
N LYS A 77 -23.05 42.12 -24.09
CA LYS A 77 -22.30 43.14 -24.86
C LYS A 77 -20.79 42.86 -24.94
N SER A 78 -20.30 41.86 -24.22
CA SER A 78 -18.87 41.56 -24.12
C SER A 78 -18.47 40.42 -25.05
N LYS A 79 -17.34 40.55 -25.73
CA LYS A 79 -16.71 39.47 -26.50
C LYS A 79 -15.58 38.88 -25.66
N VAL A 80 -15.69 37.60 -25.33
CA VAL A 80 -14.65 36.85 -24.62
C VAL A 80 -13.98 35.91 -25.61
N VAL A 81 -12.66 36.04 -25.71
CA VAL A 81 -11.84 35.10 -26.48
C VAL A 81 -11.34 34.03 -25.51
N SER A 82 -11.50 32.76 -25.88
CA SER A 82 -10.88 31.66 -25.17
C SER A 82 -10.16 30.75 -26.16
N SER A 83 -9.02 30.22 -25.74
CA SER A 83 -8.18 29.34 -26.55
C SER A 83 -7.92 28.07 -25.75
N HIS A 84 -8.08 26.92 -26.40
CA HIS A 84 -7.96 25.62 -25.74
C HIS A 84 -7.23 24.64 -26.65
N ALA A 85 -6.33 23.84 -26.09
CA ALA A 85 -5.85 22.62 -26.72
C ALA A 85 -6.63 21.45 -26.11
N THR A 86 -7.27 20.64 -26.94
CA THR A 86 -8.14 19.54 -26.52
C THR A 86 -7.77 18.27 -27.26
N LEU A 87 -7.78 17.14 -26.59
CA LEU A 87 -7.66 15.82 -27.17
C LEU A 87 -8.88 15.01 -26.75
N ILE A 88 -9.65 14.59 -27.74
CA ILE A 88 -10.75 13.64 -27.56
C ILE A 88 -10.16 12.25 -27.82
N PRO A 89 -9.94 11.44 -26.79
CA PRO A 89 -9.30 10.14 -26.97
C PRO A 89 -10.25 9.17 -27.69
N LYS A 90 -9.70 8.27 -28.53
CA LYS A 90 -10.51 7.26 -29.26
C LYS A 90 -11.18 6.25 -28.33
N ARG A 91 -10.60 6.06 -27.15
CA ARG A 91 -11.13 5.24 -26.05
C ARG A 91 -11.24 6.13 -24.82
N SER A 92 -12.30 5.98 -24.04
CA SER A 92 -12.48 6.75 -22.81
C SER A 92 -11.27 6.56 -21.89
N ALA A 93 -10.67 7.68 -21.46
CA ALA A 93 -9.68 7.69 -20.41
C ALA A 93 -10.34 7.18 -19.12
N SER A 94 -9.70 6.22 -18.45
CA SER A 94 -10.21 5.67 -17.18
C SER A 94 -10.03 6.63 -15.99
N VAL A 95 -9.47 7.83 -16.21
CA VAL A 95 -9.00 8.74 -15.17
C VAL A 95 -9.46 10.17 -15.48
N ALA A 96 -9.86 10.94 -14.46
CA ALA A 96 -10.13 12.36 -14.55
C ALA A 96 -9.33 13.17 -13.51
N VAL A 97 -8.85 14.34 -13.93
CA VAL A 97 -8.05 15.31 -13.15
C VAL A 97 -8.58 16.72 -13.41
N VAL A 98 -9.13 17.41 -12.40
CA VAL A 98 -9.71 18.75 -12.57
C VAL A 98 -9.09 19.75 -11.59
N GLN A 99 -8.67 20.91 -12.09
CA GLN A 99 -7.88 21.94 -11.38
C GLN A 99 -8.58 22.60 -10.16
N LYS A 100 -9.83 22.28 -9.83
CA LYS A 100 -10.67 23.14 -8.96
C LYS A 100 -10.32 23.14 -7.46
N THR A 101 -9.25 22.44 -7.05
CA THR A 101 -8.73 22.39 -5.67
C THR A 101 -7.22 22.21 -5.60
N ALA A 102 -6.50 22.28 -6.73
CA ALA A 102 -5.10 21.88 -6.78
C ALA A 102 -4.19 22.89 -6.06
N VAL A 103 -4.34 24.20 -6.28
CA VAL A 103 -3.39 25.22 -5.77
C VAL A 103 -3.54 25.50 -4.27
N ASP A 104 -4.76 25.54 -3.74
CA ASP A 104 -5.00 25.75 -2.30
C ASP A 104 -4.69 24.50 -1.48
N ARG A 105 -4.68 23.32 -2.11
CA ARG A 105 -4.18 22.12 -1.46
C ARG A 105 -2.66 22.03 -1.64
N LEU A 106 -2.10 22.28 -2.84
CA LEU A 106 -0.65 22.24 -3.18
C LEU A 106 0.23 23.14 -2.29
N ASN A 107 -0.29 24.25 -1.76
CA ASN A 107 0.46 25.08 -0.80
C ASN A 107 0.48 24.54 0.65
N ALA A 108 -0.27 23.49 0.96
CA ALA A 108 -0.04 22.66 2.15
C ALA A 108 1.07 21.61 1.92
N PHE A 109 1.61 21.48 0.70
CA PHE A 109 2.63 20.51 0.29
C PHE A 109 4.02 21.15 0.16
N GLY A 110 4.46 21.82 1.22
CA GLY A 110 5.89 21.78 1.55
C GLY A 110 6.17 20.43 2.20
N VAL A 111 7.34 19.85 1.92
CA VAL A 111 7.89 18.60 2.48
C VAL A 111 7.52 17.33 1.70
N ASP A 112 8.53 16.75 1.05
CA ASP A 112 8.93 15.35 0.79
C ASP A 112 7.95 14.15 0.88
N ASP A 113 6.63 14.33 1.09
CA ASP A 113 5.70 13.24 1.42
C ASP A 113 4.44 13.23 0.53
N VAL A 114 4.62 13.49 -0.77
CA VAL A 114 3.54 13.39 -1.77
C VAL A 114 3.46 11.95 -2.30
N GLN A 115 2.82 11.07 -1.53
CA GLN A 115 2.57 9.69 -1.92
C GLN A 115 1.19 9.57 -2.59
N LEU A 116 1.17 9.31 -3.90
CA LEU A 116 -0.02 8.74 -4.55
C LEU A 116 -0.28 7.36 -3.92
N GLY A 117 -1.51 7.08 -3.51
CA GLY A 117 -1.85 5.96 -2.61
C GLY A 117 -2.28 6.36 -1.19
N ASP A 118 -2.32 7.66 -0.88
CA ASP A 118 -3.03 8.18 0.29
C ASP A 118 -4.49 8.53 -0.06
N ALA A 119 -5.43 8.12 0.79
CA ALA A 119 -6.87 8.27 0.59
C ALA A 119 -7.31 9.73 0.41
N GLU A 120 -6.53 10.70 0.90
CA GLU A 120 -6.81 12.14 0.73
C GLU A 120 -6.35 12.69 -0.62
N THR A 121 -5.23 12.20 -1.16
CA THR A 121 -4.74 12.56 -2.50
C THR A 121 -5.60 11.91 -3.59
N ASP A 122 -6.01 10.66 -3.37
CA ASP A 122 -6.93 9.94 -4.26
C ASP A 122 -8.33 10.56 -4.28
N ARG A 123 -8.71 11.32 -3.24
CA ARG A 123 -9.95 12.14 -3.22
C ARG A 123 -9.87 13.40 -4.08
N ALA A 124 -8.67 13.88 -4.43
CA ALA A 124 -8.49 15.05 -5.30
C ALA A 124 -8.54 14.69 -6.80
N LEU A 125 -8.31 13.43 -7.14
CA LEU A 125 -8.56 12.85 -8.47
C LEU A 125 -10.00 12.32 -8.51
N LEU A 126 -10.86 12.89 -9.35
CA LEU A 126 -12.20 12.34 -9.57
C LEU A 126 -12.09 11.06 -10.41
N ILE A 127 -11.86 9.93 -9.75
CA ILE A 127 -11.80 8.63 -10.42
C ILE A 127 -13.21 8.22 -10.86
N GLN A 128 -13.50 8.35 -12.15
CA GLN A 128 -14.68 7.73 -12.78
C GLN A 128 -14.21 6.50 -13.57
N GLY A 129 -14.35 5.32 -12.98
CA GLY A 129 -13.93 4.03 -13.55
C GLY A 129 -13.77 2.95 -12.47
N ARG A 130 -13.51 1.68 -12.85
CA ARG A 130 -13.12 0.65 -11.86
C ARG A 130 -11.71 0.98 -11.33
N PRO A 131 -11.47 0.96 -10.00
CA PRO A 131 -10.18 1.36 -9.39
C PRO A 131 -8.94 0.68 -10.01
N GLY A 132 -9.02 -0.59 -10.38
CA GLY A 132 -7.91 -1.31 -11.03
C GLY A 132 -7.50 -0.74 -12.38
N HIS A 133 -8.43 -0.20 -13.18
CA HIS A 133 -8.09 0.44 -14.46
C HIS A 133 -7.30 1.73 -14.27
N VAL A 134 -7.62 2.49 -13.22
CA VAL A 134 -6.97 3.78 -12.92
C VAL A 134 -5.54 3.57 -12.46
N LEU A 135 -5.34 2.63 -11.54
CA LEU A 135 -4.02 2.29 -11.05
C LEU A 135 -3.15 1.72 -12.17
N ALA A 136 -3.71 0.87 -13.04
CA ALA A 136 -3.00 0.30 -14.18
C ALA A 136 -2.49 1.35 -15.20
N VAL A 137 -3.19 2.47 -15.39
CA VAL A 137 -2.74 3.53 -16.32
C VAL A 137 -1.91 4.62 -15.64
N SER A 138 -1.90 4.66 -14.32
CA SER A 138 -1.21 5.70 -13.55
C SER A 138 0.19 5.25 -13.13
N ASP A 139 1.03 4.83 -14.07
CA ASP A 139 2.43 4.52 -13.79
C ASP A 139 3.23 5.77 -13.35
N ALA A 140 4.43 5.58 -12.78
CA ALA A 140 5.25 6.69 -12.25
C ALA A 140 5.48 7.81 -13.28
N ARG A 141 5.67 7.46 -14.55
CA ARG A 141 5.90 8.41 -15.64
C ARG A 141 4.63 9.20 -15.97
N THR A 142 3.49 8.53 -16.04
CA THR A 142 2.18 9.12 -16.30
C THR A 142 1.82 10.09 -15.18
N ARG A 143 2.05 9.70 -13.92
CA ARG A 143 1.80 10.59 -12.77
C ARG A 143 2.68 11.85 -12.82
N ARG A 144 3.96 11.74 -13.18
CA ARG A 144 4.83 12.91 -13.38
C ARG A 144 4.30 13.84 -14.47
N VAL A 145 4.00 13.30 -15.66
CA VAL A 145 3.47 14.07 -16.79
C VAL A 145 2.17 14.78 -16.41
N LEU A 146 1.24 14.07 -15.76
CA LEU A 146 -0.02 14.67 -15.31
C LEU A 146 0.20 15.76 -14.28
N THR A 147 1.06 15.53 -13.28
CA THR A 147 1.35 16.50 -12.21
C THR A 147 1.99 17.77 -12.76
N GLU A 148 3.04 17.63 -13.57
CA GLU A 148 3.76 18.75 -14.19
C GLU A 148 2.85 19.58 -15.11
N ASN A 149 1.95 18.91 -15.83
CA ASN A 149 1.07 19.58 -16.78
C ASN A 149 -0.19 20.16 -16.12
N CYS A 150 -0.67 19.58 -15.02
CA CYS A 150 -1.80 20.13 -14.25
C CYS A 150 -1.48 21.51 -13.67
N LEU A 151 -0.25 21.73 -13.22
CA LEU A 151 0.23 23.05 -12.79
C LEU A 151 0.15 24.10 -13.91
N LYS A 152 0.20 23.65 -15.16
CA LYS A 152 0.14 24.48 -16.37
C LYS A 152 -1.28 24.59 -16.94
N GLY A 153 -2.30 24.16 -16.18
CA GLY A 153 -3.71 24.25 -16.57
C GLY A 153 -4.21 23.08 -17.42
N LEU A 154 -3.51 21.93 -17.41
CA LEU A 154 -4.05 20.68 -17.94
C LEU A 154 -5.21 20.20 -17.06
N ARG A 155 -6.30 19.82 -17.72
CA ARG A 155 -7.48 19.17 -17.18
C ARG A 155 -7.67 17.87 -17.94
N VAL A 156 -8.08 16.84 -17.23
CA VAL A 156 -8.33 15.50 -17.76
C VAL A 156 -9.71 15.09 -17.31
N GLU A 157 -10.49 14.53 -18.22
CA GLU A 157 -11.80 13.96 -18.01
C GLU A 157 -11.91 12.67 -18.79
N PRO A 158 -12.89 11.80 -18.50
CA PRO A 158 -12.96 10.48 -19.11
C PRO A 158 -13.02 10.50 -20.65
N ASN A 159 -13.44 11.59 -21.27
CA ASN A 159 -13.49 11.73 -22.72
C ASN A 159 -12.84 13.01 -23.25
N LEU A 160 -12.04 13.68 -22.41
CA LEU A 160 -11.46 14.97 -22.77
C LEU A 160 -10.17 15.23 -22.00
N ILE A 161 -9.08 15.46 -22.71
CA ILE A 161 -7.86 16.03 -22.15
C ILE A 161 -7.76 17.46 -22.69
N GLU A 162 -7.81 18.45 -21.81
CA GLU A 162 -7.91 19.86 -22.17
C GLU A 162 -6.81 20.66 -21.50
N MET A 163 -6.27 21.66 -22.19
CA MET A 163 -5.38 22.67 -21.64
C MET A 163 -5.89 24.05 -22.04
N ALA A 164 -6.12 24.89 -21.03
CA ALA A 164 -6.44 26.30 -21.27
C ALA A 164 -5.19 27.02 -21.78
N LEU A 165 -5.36 27.82 -22.84
CA LEU A 165 -4.29 28.62 -23.44
C LEU A 165 -4.50 30.10 -23.16
N PRO A 166 -3.43 30.91 -23.20
CA PRO A 166 -3.55 32.36 -23.19
C PRO A 166 -4.49 32.86 -24.29
N THR A 167 -5.20 33.96 -24.03
CA THR A 167 -6.15 34.55 -25.00
C THR A 167 -5.43 35.19 -26.19
N ASP A 168 -4.22 35.69 -25.96
CA ASP A 168 -3.38 36.34 -26.96
C ASP A 168 -2.14 35.48 -27.22
N ILE A 169 -2.28 34.60 -28.20
CA ILE A 169 -1.22 33.68 -28.62
C ILE A 169 -0.50 34.29 -29.82
N GLU A 170 0.68 34.84 -29.57
CA GLU A 170 1.52 35.48 -30.58
C GLU A 170 2.60 34.53 -31.11
N SER A 171 2.93 33.48 -30.36
CA SER A 171 3.98 32.51 -30.69
C SER A 171 3.39 31.15 -31.09
N ALA A 172 3.93 30.58 -32.17
CA ALA A 172 3.59 29.23 -32.63
C ALA A 172 4.08 28.18 -31.63
N ASP A 173 5.18 28.46 -30.94
CA ASP A 173 5.79 27.53 -29.98
C ASP A 173 4.85 27.26 -28.81
N VAL A 174 4.07 28.25 -28.37
CA VAL A 174 3.07 28.07 -27.30
C VAL A 174 1.99 27.08 -27.74
N LEU A 175 1.46 27.22 -28.96
CA LEU A 175 0.47 26.29 -29.53
C LEU A 175 1.05 24.88 -29.65
N CYS A 176 2.27 24.76 -30.18
CA CYS A 176 2.94 23.48 -30.36
C CYS A 176 3.26 22.80 -29.03
N THR A 177 3.73 23.57 -28.04
CA THR A 177 4.07 23.05 -26.71
C THR A 177 2.83 22.53 -26.02
N SER A 178 1.76 23.32 -25.96
CA SER A 178 0.50 22.88 -25.37
C SER A 178 -0.16 21.72 -26.11
N GLY A 179 -0.11 21.73 -27.45
CA GLY A 179 -0.56 20.61 -28.27
C GLY A 179 0.19 19.33 -27.93
N ARG A 180 1.54 19.38 -27.86
CA ARG A 180 2.38 18.23 -27.50
C ARG A 180 2.14 17.75 -26.07
N MET A 181 1.92 18.65 -25.11
CA MET A 181 1.62 18.27 -23.72
C MET A 181 0.29 17.51 -23.62
N VAL A 182 -0.73 17.95 -24.35
CA VAL A 182 -2.03 17.28 -24.42
C VAL A 182 -1.90 15.92 -25.13
N ILE A 183 -1.08 15.82 -26.19
CA ILE A 183 -0.77 14.55 -26.86
C ILE A 183 -0.06 13.57 -25.91
N ASP A 184 1.04 13.98 -25.27
CA ASP A 184 1.81 13.12 -24.37
C ASP A 184 0.96 12.65 -23.19
N ALA A 185 0.14 13.52 -22.60
CA ALA A 185 -0.83 13.11 -21.60
C ALA A 185 -1.81 12.04 -22.13
N GLY A 186 -2.33 12.21 -23.34
CA GLY A 186 -3.20 11.22 -23.99
C GLY A 186 -2.51 9.89 -24.26
N GLU A 187 -1.29 9.91 -24.78
CA GLU A 187 -0.48 8.71 -25.05
C GLU A 187 -0.20 7.90 -23.78
N ARG A 188 0.09 8.57 -22.66
CA ARG A 188 0.30 7.92 -21.37
C ARG A 188 -0.95 7.29 -20.80
N MET A 189 -2.08 7.97 -20.97
CA MET A 189 -3.35 7.56 -20.39
C MET A 189 -4.08 6.48 -21.20
N GLN A 190 -3.60 6.17 -22.41
CA GLN A 190 -4.18 5.09 -23.19
C GLN A 190 -3.89 3.74 -22.55
N LEU A 191 -4.95 2.98 -22.36
CA LEU A 191 -4.87 1.52 -22.24
C LEU A 191 -4.40 0.99 -23.60
N THR A 192 -3.11 0.69 -23.69
CA THR A 192 -2.50 -0.13 -24.75
C THR A 192 -3.16 -1.51 -24.79
N ASP A 193 -2.81 -2.36 -25.76
CA ASP A 193 -3.30 -3.75 -25.84
C ASP A 193 -2.83 -4.65 -24.68
N THR A 194 -2.08 -4.09 -23.73
CA THR A 194 -1.62 -4.75 -22.51
C THR A 194 -2.77 -4.87 -21.51
N SER A 195 -2.90 -6.03 -20.87
CA SER A 195 -3.98 -6.23 -19.90
C SER A 195 -3.81 -5.31 -18.68
N VAL A 196 -4.92 -5.05 -18.00
CA VAL A 196 -4.96 -4.28 -16.74
C VAL A 196 -4.06 -4.93 -15.70
N PHE A 197 -4.11 -6.26 -15.60
CA PHE A 197 -3.34 -7.05 -14.65
C PHE A 197 -1.84 -6.99 -14.94
N ASP A 198 -1.42 -7.01 -16.22
CA ASP A 198 -0.01 -6.87 -16.60
C ASP A 198 0.54 -5.50 -16.21
N ARG A 199 -0.27 -4.45 -16.35
CA ARG A 199 0.09 -3.10 -15.95
C ARG A 199 0.14 -2.93 -14.44
N LEU A 200 -0.84 -3.47 -13.70
CA LEU A 200 -0.79 -3.53 -12.23
C LEU A 200 0.48 -4.25 -11.77
N ARG A 201 0.79 -5.40 -12.37
CA ARG A 201 2.04 -6.13 -12.11
C ARG A 201 3.27 -5.29 -12.39
N ALA A 202 3.35 -4.63 -13.55
CA ALA A 202 4.49 -3.76 -13.87
C ALA A 202 4.66 -2.65 -12.83
N ASN A 203 3.57 -2.01 -12.42
CA ASN A 203 3.59 -0.97 -11.40
C ASN A 203 4.05 -1.52 -10.04
N ILE A 204 3.57 -2.69 -9.62
CA ILE A 204 4.01 -3.33 -8.36
C ILE A 204 5.52 -3.56 -8.36
N LEU A 205 6.09 -3.94 -9.51
CA LEU A 205 7.50 -4.32 -9.63
C LEU A 205 8.46 -3.14 -9.86
N SER A 206 7.98 -2.04 -10.44
CA SER A 206 8.87 -0.99 -10.98
C SER A 206 8.56 0.43 -10.54
N ASP A 207 7.46 0.67 -9.81
CA ASP A 207 7.07 2.04 -9.44
C ASP A 207 7.99 2.66 -8.39
N ASP A 208 8.39 3.92 -8.50
CA ASP A 208 9.32 4.51 -7.52
C ASP A 208 8.72 4.66 -6.10
N LEU A 209 7.38 4.61 -5.97
CA LEU A 209 6.68 4.83 -4.69
C LEU A 209 6.15 3.52 -4.10
N LEU A 210 6.58 3.19 -2.87
CA LEU A 210 6.14 1.99 -2.15
C LEU A 210 4.62 1.98 -1.90
N SER A 211 4.02 3.14 -1.60
CA SER A 211 2.57 3.29 -1.42
C SER A 211 1.79 2.87 -2.67
N VAL A 212 2.28 3.24 -3.85
CA VAL A 212 1.69 2.87 -5.13
C VAL A 212 1.85 1.38 -5.38
N ARG A 213 3.04 0.81 -5.13
CA ARG A 213 3.27 -0.64 -5.23
C ARG A 213 2.28 -1.41 -4.36
N ARG A 214 2.14 -1.05 -3.08
CA ARG A 214 1.18 -1.66 -2.14
C ARG A 214 -0.25 -1.58 -2.66
N ARG A 215 -0.69 -0.41 -3.10
CA ARG A 215 -2.06 -0.20 -3.57
C ARG A 215 -2.38 -1.00 -4.83
N ASN A 216 -1.47 -1.04 -5.81
CA ASN A 216 -1.63 -1.87 -7.00
C ASN A 216 -1.72 -3.35 -6.62
N PHE A 217 -0.94 -3.79 -5.63
CA PHE A 217 -0.95 -5.17 -5.16
C PHE A 217 -2.25 -5.53 -4.43
N GLU A 218 -2.78 -4.65 -3.58
CA GLU A 218 -4.09 -4.85 -2.94
C GLU A 218 -5.22 -5.05 -3.96
N VAL A 219 -5.25 -4.22 -4.99
CA VAL A 219 -6.26 -4.32 -6.04
C VAL A 219 -6.05 -5.57 -6.89
N LEU A 220 -4.80 -5.89 -7.25
CA LEU A 220 -4.48 -7.15 -7.94
C LEU A 220 -4.92 -8.37 -7.11
N ARG A 221 -4.70 -8.35 -5.79
CA ARG A 221 -5.12 -9.41 -4.87
C ARG A 221 -6.64 -9.59 -4.82
N GLN A 222 -7.40 -8.49 -4.92
CA GLN A 222 -8.86 -8.51 -4.92
C GLN A 222 -9.43 -9.00 -6.26
N ASP A 223 -8.87 -8.50 -7.37
CA ASP A 223 -9.44 -8.70 -8.70
C ASP A 223 -8.89 -9.96 -9.41
N ASP A 224 -7.64 -10.35 -9.17
CA ASP A 224 -7.01 -11.58 -9.69
C ASP A 224 -6.02 -12.19 -8.67
N PRO A 225 -6.51 -13.05 -7.76
CA PRO A 225 -5.69 -13.68 -6.74
C PRO A 225 -4.55 -14.57 -7.26
N LEU A 226 -4.67 -15.13 -8.46
CA LEU A 226 -3.63 -15.99 -9.06
C LEU A 226 -2.49 -15.13 -9.61
N ALA A 227 -2.82 -14.03 -10.29
CA ALA A 227 -1.82 -13.06 -10.71
C ALA A 227 -1.10 -12.43 -9.50
N ALA A 228 -1.85 -12.12 -8.43
CA ALA A 228 -1.29 -11.64 -7.18
C ALA A 228 -0.30 -12.65 -6.56
N GLU A 229 -0.60 -13.94 -6.58
CA GLU A 229 0.33 -14.99 -6.13
C GLU A 229 1.60 -15.04 -6.97
N ALA A 230 1.49 -14.96 -8.30
CA ALA A 230 2.65 -14.95 -9.19
C ALA A 230 3.55 -13.71 -8.95
N VAL A 231 2.95 -12.56 -8.64
CA VAL A 231 3.67 -11.36 -8.24
C VAL A 231 4.30 -11.54 -6.86
N ALA A 232 3.58 -12.08 -5.88
CA ALA A 232 4.12 -12.40 -4.55
C ALA A 232 5.34 -13.32 -4.63
N ASP A 233 5.26 -14.38 -5.44
CA ASP A 233 6.38 -15.30 -5.70
C ASP A 233 7.59 -14.58 -6.30
N HIS A 234 7.36 -13.69 -7.27
CA HIS A 234 8.42 -12.92 -7.90
C HIS A 234 9.08 -11.93 -6.92
N LEU A 235 8.25 -11.23 -6.15
CA LEU A 235 8.66 -10.28 -5.13
C LEU A 235 9.43 -10.95 -4.00
N VAL A 236 8.96 -12.10 -3.51
CA VAL A 236 9.72 -12.85 -2.52
C VAL A 236 11.02 -13.30 -3.13
N ARG A 237 11.10 -13.74 -4.40
CA ARG A 237 12.38 -14.14 -5.01
C ARG A 237 13.34 -12.98 -5.32
N SER A 238 12.88 -11.73 -5.37
CA SER A 238 13.77 -10.59 -5.60
C SER A 238 14.63 -10.34 -4.37
N ILE A 239 15.86 -9.84 -4.56
CA ILE A 239 16.88 -9.79 -3.51
C ILE A 239 16.72 -8.56 -2.59
N ASP A 240 15.88 -7.60 -2.96
CA ASP A 240 15.73 -6.34 -2.21
C ASP A 240 14.46 -6.28 -1.35
N PRO A 241 14.57 -6.48 -0.02
CA PRO A 241 13.44 -6.40 0.90
C PRO A 241 12.95 -4.96 1.14
N ASN A 242 13.73 -3.93 0.81
CA ASN A 242 13.36 -2.52 1.04
C ASN A 242 12.58 -1.91 -0.13
N GLU A 243 12.65 -2.51 -1.31
CA GLU A 243 11.95 -2.02 -2.49
C GLU A 243 10.53 -2.61 -2.64
N CYS A 244 10.10 -3.50 -1.76
CA CYS A 244 8.97 -4.39 -2.03
C CYS A 244 7.86 -4.32 -0.95
N PRO A 245 6.58 -4.40 -1.33
CA PRO A 245 5.48 -4.64 -0.38
C PRO A 245 5.50 -6.09 0.19
N MET A 246 6.57 -6.43 0.90
CA MET A 246 6.86 -7.79 1.39
C MET A 246 5.81 -8.29 2.36
N ASP A 247 5.23 -7.43 3.18
CA ASP A 247 4.15 -7.76 4.10
C ASP A 247 2.92 -8.33 3.36
N LEU A 248 2.52 -7.70 2.25
CA LEU A 248 1.42 -8.16 1.41
C LEU A 248 1.78 -9.44 0.65
N ALA A 249 3.02 -9.57 0.19
CA ALA A 249 3.49 -10.78 -0.48
C ALA A 249 3.47 -12.00 0.46
N ILE A 250 3.95 -11.80 1.71
CA ILE A 250 3.95 -12.81 2.76
C ILE A 250 2.52 -13.22 3.11
N ASP A 251 1.61 -12.26 3.30
CA ASP A 251 0.20 -12.54 3.59
C ASP A 251 -0.47 -13.38 2.50
N VAL A 252 -0.25 -13.03 1.22
CA VAL A 252 -0.78 -13.77 0.06
C VAL A 252 -0.23 -15.21 0.05
N LEU A 253 1.08 -15.39 0.22
CA LEU A 253 1.70 -16.71 0.18
C LEU A 253 1.32 -17.58 1.38
N CYS A 254 1.23 -17.00 2.58
CA CYS A 254 0.79 -17.70 3.78
C CYS A 254 -0.69 -18.13 3.67
N THR A 255 -1.57 -17.26 3.18
CA THR A 255 -2.98 -17.59 2.95
C THR A 255 -3.16 -18.72 1.93
N ARG A 256 -2.21 -18.87 0.99
CA ARG A 256 -2.19 -19.93 -0.03
C ARG A 256 -1.42 -21.19 0.38
N GLY A 257 -0.98 -21.28 1.64
CA GLY A 257 -0.25 -22.45 2.15
C GLY A 257 1.19 -22.56 1.65
N ARG A 258 1.77 -21.47 1.13
CA ARG A 258 3.16 -21.40 0.63
C ARG A 258 4.12 -20.72 1.62
N ALA A 259 3.80 -20.79 2.92
CA ALA A 259 4.64 -20.29 4.01
C ALA A 259 6.09 -20.79 3.95
N LEU A 260 6.30 -22.02 3.45
CA LEU A 260 7.62 -22.62 3.30
C LEU A 260 8.53 -21.84 2.33
N LEU A 261 7.97 -21.28 1.26
CA LEU A 261 8.73 -20.48 0.28
C LEU A 261 9.15 -19.12 0.87
N VAL A 262 8.28 -18.53 1.69
CA VAL A 262 8.60 -17.33 2.47
C VAL A 262 9.76 -17.60 3.42
N ILE A 263 9.71 -18.73 4.15
CA ILE A 263 10.74 -19.15 5.10
C ILE A 263 12.07 -19.40 4.40
N GLU A 264 12.08 -20.16 3.29
CA GLU A 264 13.30 -20.49 2.54
C GLU A 264 14.01 -19.25 1.99
N HIS A 265 13.27 -18.26 1.47
CA HIS A 265 13.87 -17.07 0.89
C HIS A 265 14.31 -16.05 1.94
N SER A 266 13.51 -15.90 2.99
CA SER A 266 13.83 -15.14 4.19
C SER A 266 15.16 -15.55 4.82
N ALA A 267 15.42 -16.86 4.88
CA ALA A 267 16.68 -17.43 5.37
C ALA A 267 17.88 -17.14 4.46
N ARG A 268 17.67 -16.80 3.17
CA ARG A 268 18.74 -16.52 2.20
C ARG A 268 19.15 -15.05 2.13
N LEU A 269 18.21 -14.12 2.26
CA LEU A 269 18.46 -12.69 2.07
C LEU A 269 19.02 -11.97 3.30
N TRP A 270 18.56 -12.37 4.48
CA TRP A 270 18.95 -11.69 5.69
C TRP A 270 20.11 -12.47 6.30
N ALA A 271 21.29 -11.87 6.26
CA ALA A 271 22.47 -12.32 6.99
C ALA A 271 22.28 -12.07 8.51
N GLY A 272 21.22 -12.65 9.07
CA GLY A 272 20.77 -12.54 10.44
C GLY A 272 19.55 -13.44 10.64
N PRO A 273 19.70 -14.70 11.07
CA PRO A 273 18.63 -15.70 11.14
C PRO A 273 17.45 -15.35 12.07
N LEU A 274 17.58 -14.29 12.87
CA LEU A 274 16.71 -14.01 14.01
C LEU A 274 15.66 -12.93 13.70
N GLY A 275 16.03 -11.89 12.94
CA GLY A 275 15.11 -10.81 12.58
C GLY A 275 13.97 -11.27 11.67
N VAL A 276 14.23 -12.24 10.80
CA VAL A 276 13.21 -12.73 9.86
C VAL A 276 12.30 -13.78 10.45
N VAL A 277 12.83 -14.62 11.34
CA VAL A 277 12.01 -15.51 12.17
C VAL A 277 11.04 -14.69 13.00
N GLY A 278 11.50 -13.60 13.63
CA GLY A 278 10.64 -12.67 14.38
C GLY A 278 9.56 -12.03 13.50
N ALA A 279 9.90 -11.59 12.28
CA ALA A 279 8.93 -11.01 11.34
C ALA A 279 7.90 -12.04 10.84
N ILE A 280 8.32 -13.27 10.56
CA ILE A 280 7.45 -14.37 10.13
C ILE A 280 6.50 -14.77 11.26
N LEU A 281 7.01 -14.96 12.48
CA LEU A 281 6.20 -15.27 13.65
C LEU A 281 5.26 -14.11 14.01
N GLY A 282 5.72 -12.86 13.88
CA GLY A 282 4.89 -11.67 14.06
C GLY A 282 3.77 -11.55 13.02
N ALA A 283 4.05 -11.87 11.75
CA ALA A 283 3.03 -11.90 10.70
C ALA A 283 1.98 -12.98 10.95
N PHE A 284 2.39 -14.16 11.43
CA PHE A 284 1.45 -15.22 11.84
C PHE A 284 0.60 -14.79 13.04
N ASN A 285 1.22 -14.14 14.03
CA ASN A 285 0.52 -13.61 15.21
C ASN A 285 -0.53 -12.56 14.82
N MET A 286 -0.17 -11.62 13.93
CA MET A 286 -1.10 -10.63 13.39
C MET A 286 -2.26 -11.23 12.58
N ALA A 287 -2.03 -12.34 11.89
CA ALA A 287 -3.06 -13.01 11.11
C ALA A 287 -4.09 -13.75 11.97
N GLY A 288 -3.82 -13.98 13.26
CA GLY A 288 -4.73 -14.64 14.19
C GLY A 288 -5.12 -16.06 13.80
N LYS A 289 -4.29 -16.74 12.99
CA LYS A 289 -4.59 -18.07 12.43
C LYS A 289 -3.62 -19.12 12.97
N PRO A 290 -4.12 -20.33 13.27
CA PRO A 290 -3.24 -21.45 13.55
C PRO A 290 -2.36 -21.73 12.32
N CYS A 291 -1.06 -21.88 12.53
CA CYS A 291 -0.08 -22.10 11.47
C CYS A 291 0.78 -23.30 11.84
N SER A 292 1.03 -24.18 10.86
CA SER A 292 1.99 -25.25 11.05
C SER A 292 3.40 -24.69 10.82
N ILE A 293 4.16 -24.57 11.91
CA ILE A 293 5.60 -24.27 11.80
C ILE A 293 6.29 -25.53 11.25
N PRO A 294 6.94 -25.48 10.06
CA PRO A 294 7.64 -26.64 9.52
C PRO A 294 8.75 -27.09 10.47
N ALA A 295 8.93 -28.41 10.64
CA ALA A 295 9.94 -28.95 11.57
C ALA A 295 11.36 -28.37 11.38
N PRO A 296 11.89 -28.20 10.15
CA PRO A 296 13.23 -27.62 9.97
C PRO A 296 13.34 -26.16 10.43
N ALA A 297 12.27 -25.38 10.24
CA ALA A 297 12.20 -24.02 10.72
C ALA A 297 12.17 -24.02 12.25
N LEU A 298 11.35 -24.86 12.86
CA LEU A 298 11.26 -24.97 14.31
C LEU A 298 12.62 -25.31 14.96
N GLU A 299 13.39 -26.24 14.40
CA GLU A 299 14.74 -26.54 14.92
C GLU A 299 15.66 -25.30 14.91
N THR A 300 15.58 -24.51 13.84
CA THR A 300 16.38 -23.28 13.69
C THR A 300 15.98 -22.24 14.73
N ILE A 301 14.66 -22.12 15.00
CA ILE A 301 14.11 -21.20 16.01
C ILE A 301 14.50 -21.64 17.42
N LEU A 302 14.40 -22.93 17.72
CA LEU A 302 14.78 -23.48 19.03
C LEU A 302 16.28 -23.35 19.30
N ALA A 303 17.12 -23.47 18.27
CA ALA A 303 18.56 -23.30 18.36
C ALA A 303 19.01 -21.83 18.43
N ALA A 304 18.12 -20.86 18.21
CA ALA A 304 18.42 -19.44 18.31
C ALA A 304 18.93 -19.06 19.71
N GLU A 305 19.99 -18.25 19.77
CA GLU A 305 20.48 -17.66 21.04
C GLU A 305 19.75 -16.35 21.40
N ASP A 306 18.76 -15.94 20.60
CA ASP A 306 18.03 -14.69 20.77
C ASP A 306 16.74 -14.89 21.55
N ASP A 307 16.71 -14.28 22.73
CA ASP A 307 15.56 -14.25 23.62
C ASP A 307 14.31 -13.62 23.00
N GLY A 308 14.48 -12.62 22.11
CA GLY A 308 13.38 -11.98 21.40
C GLY A 308 12.68 -12.95 20.44
N VAL A 309 13.45 -13.84 19.80
CA VAL A 309 12.90 -14.89 18.92
C VAL A 309 12.10 -15.90 19.71
N HIS A 310 12.64 -16.37 20.85
CA HIS A 310 11.92 -17.31 21.72
C HIS A 310 10.65 -16.68 22.30
N ARG A 311 10.68 -15.40 22.70
CA ARG A 311 9.48 -14.69 23.18
C ARG A 311 8.41 -14.56 22.08
N THR A 312 8.82 -14.21 20.86
CA THR A 312 7.89 -14.16 19.71
C THR A 312 7.31 -15.55 19.40
N LEU A 313 8.10 -16.62 19.58
CA LEU A 313 7.60 -17.99 19.45
C LEU A 313 6.55 -18.32 20.52
N VAL A 314 6.75 -17.91 21.77
CA VAL A 314 5.73 -18.07 22.83
C VAL A 314 4.42 -17.39 22.44
N ASP A 315 4.48 -16.14 21.99
CA ASP A 315 3.28 -15.39 21.58
C ASP A 315 2.56 -16.09 20.40
N ALA A 316 3.33 -16.58 19.41
CA ALA A 316 2.78 -17.31 18.28
C ALA A 316 2.16 -18.66 18.68
N LEU A 317 2.73 -19.34 19.68
CA LEU A 317 2.21 -20.60 20.22
C LEU A 317 0.88 -20.39 20.94
N ALA A 318 0.68 -19.27 21.62
CA ALA A 318 -0.56 -18.99 22.35
C ALA A 318 -1.82 -19.02 21.47
N LEU A 319 -1.65 -18.85 20.15
CA LEU A 319 -2.72 -18.91 19.15
C LEU A 319 -2.93 -20.30 18.53
N GLN A 320 -2.10 -21.30 18.87
CA GLN A 320 -2.17 -22.64 18.31
C GLN A 320 -3.10 -23.56 19.11
N GLU A 321 -3.40 -24.74 18.58
CA GLU A 321 -4.15 -25.77 19.31
C GLU A 321 -3.36 -26.28 20.53
N PRO A 322 -4.02 -26.64 21.65
CA PRO A 322 -3.35 -27.07 22.88
C PRO A 322 -2.34 -28.21 22.68
N ALA A 323 -2.60 -29.16 21.78
CA ALA A 323 -1.68 -30.25 21.49
C ALA A 323 -0.35 -29.75 20.87
N VAL A 324 -0.41 -28.74 20.01
CA VAL A 324 0.77 -28.11 19.39
C VAL A 324 1.52 -27.27 20.43
N GLN A 325 0.78 -26.52 21.25
CA GLN A 325 1.32 -25.74 22.36
C GLN A 325 2.13 -26.61 23.32
N ASP A 326 1.60 -27.78 23.68
CA ASP A 326 2.27 -28.70 24.62
C ASP A 326 3.58 -29.23 24.03
N VAL A 327 3.53 -29.83 22.82
CA VAL A 327 4.71 -30.41 22.18
C VAL A 327 5.81 -29.38 21.96
N ILE A 328 5.48 -28.22 21.38
CA ILE A 328 6.50 -27.21 21.08
C ILE A 328 6.94 -26.48 22.37
N GLY A 329 6.01 -26.21 23.29
CA GLY A 329 6.31 -25.57 24.57
C GLY A 329 7.30 -26.38 25.41
N GLN A 330 7.15 -27.70 25.48
CA GLN A 330 8.12 -28.57 26.17
C GLN A 330 9.53 -28.46 25.57
N ARG A 331 9.63 -28.43 24.23
CA ARG A 331 10.92 -28.29 23.53
C ARG A 331 11.52 -26.91 23.74
N LEU A 332 10.71 -25.86 23.74
CA LEU A 332 11.16 -24.49 23.99
C LEU A 332 11.64 -24.34 25.44
N LEU A 333 10.94 -24.92 26.42
CA LEU A 333 11.36 -24.90 27.82
C LEU A 333 12.74 -25.54 28.03
N ALA A 334 13.05 -26.60 27.28
CA ALA A 334 14.35 -27.27 27.33
C ALA A 334 15.49 -26.44 26.71
N ASN A 335 15.20 -25.56 25.76
CA ASN A 335 16.20 -24.76 25.04
C ASN A 335 16.31 -23.31 25.53
N ALA A 336 15.28 -22.79 26.21
CA ALA A 336 15.27 -21.42 26.72
C ALA A 336 16.39 -21.21 27.75
N ARG A 337 17.25 -20.21 27.50
CA ARG A 337 18.36 -19.85 28.40
C ARG A 337 17.91 -18.88 29.48
N HIS A 338 17.07 -17.91 29.11
CA HIS A 338 16.57 -16.89 30.02
C HIS A 338 15.39 -17.37 30.86
N GLU A 339 15.46 -17.11 32.16
CA GLU A 339 14.46 -17.53 33.14
C GLU A 339 13.09 -16.87 32.93
N ASP A 340 13.05 -15.63 32.41
CA ASP A 340 11.79 -14.94 32.11
C ASP A 340 11.02 -15.66 30.99
N ILE A 341 11.73 -16.11 29.95
CA ILE A 341 11.14 -16.87 28.85
C ILE A 341 10.67 -18.23 29.35
N LYS A 342 11.44 -18.90 30.21
CA LYS A 342 10.99 -20.15 30.84
C LYS A 342 9.69 -19.93 31.61
N ALA A 343 9.57 -18.84 32.36
CA ALA A 343 8.33 -18.51 33.07
C ALA A 343 7.15 -18.30 32.10
N ASP A 344 7.37 -17.58 30.99
CA ASP A 344 6.36 -17.36 29.94
C ASP A 344 5.92 -18.69 29.29
N VAL A 345 6.88 -19.57 28.97
CA VAL A 345 6.62 -20.93 28.42
C VAL A 345 5.87 -21.80 29.42
N ILE A 346 6.24 -21.74 30.71
CA ILE A 346 5.56 -22.49 31.77
C ILE A 346 4.12 -22.00 31.92
N ALA A 347 3.86 -20.70 31.80
CA ALA A 347 2.49 -20.17 31.82
C ALA A 347 1.68 -20.69 30.63
N LEU A 348 2.27 -20.75 29.43
CA LEU A 348 1.62 -21.34 28.25
C LEU A 348 1.33 -22.84 28.45
N LEU A 349 2.31 -23.60 28.93
CA LEU A 349 2.15 -25.03 29.28
C LEU A 349 1.16 -25.24 30.43
N SER A 350 1.00 -24.27 31.33
CA SER A 350 0.00 -24.35 32.39
C SER A 350 -1.41 -24.43 31.82
N MET A 351 -1.68 -23.87 30.63
CA MET A 351 -2.99 -23.87 29.99
C MET A 351 -3.21 -25.06 29.07
N ALA A 352 -2.17 -25.46 28.33
CA ALA A 352 -2.28 -26.48 27.27
C ALA A 352 -1.65 -27.83 27.61
N GLY A 353 -0.78 -27.89 28.62
CA GLY A 353 -0.01 -29.07 28.99
C GLY A 353 -0.89 -30.23 29.46
N GLY A 354 -0.49 -31.43 29.07
CA GLY A 354 -1.06 -32.70 29.50
C GLY A 354 -0.27 -33.37 30.64
N PRO A 355 -0.58 -34.64 30.95
CA PRO A 355 0.10 -35.39 32.01
C PRO A 355 1.63 -35.49 31.82
N GLY A 356 2.11 -35.66 30.59
CA GLY A 356 3.54 -35.74 30.29
C GLY A 356 4.31 -34.45 30.59
N THR A 357 3.63 -33.30 30.53
CA THR A 357 4.22 -31.98 30.85
C THR A 357 4.54 -31.86 32.34
N VAL A 358 3.80 -32.56 33.21
CA VAL A 358 4.00 -32.50 34.67
C VAL A 358 5.39 -33.00 35.06
N GLU A 359 5.87 -34.08 34.46
CA GLU A 359 7.20 -34.63 34.74
C GLU A 359 8.31 -33.63 34.38
N ILE A 360 8.16 -32.97 33.23
CA ILE A 360 9.11 -31.94 32.76
C ILE A 360 9.08 -30.72 33.69
N LEU A 361 7.90 -30.28 34.12
CA LEU A 361 7.74 -29.15 35.04
C LEU A 361 8.26 -29.48 36.44
N GLN A 362 8.11 -30.72 36.91
CA GLN A 362 8.65 -31.16 38.20
C GLN A 362 10.17 -30.99 38.23
N ALA A 363 10.88 -31.31 37.15
CA ALA A 363 12.31 -31.06 37.05
C ALA A 363 12.68 -29.58 37.24
N GLN A 364 11.82 -28.64 36.83
CA GLN A 364 12.01 -27.19 37.03
C GLN A 364 11.74 -26.74 38.48
N THR A 365 11.00 -27.52 39.27
CA THR A 365 10.74 -27.21 40.68
C THR A 365 11.86 -27.67 41.62
N GLN A 366 12.71 -28.60 41.16
CA GLN A 366 13.76 -29.22 41.94
C GLN A 366 15.12 -28.52 41.72
N GLY A 367 15.90 -28.37 42.79
CA GLY A 367 17.25 -27.78 42.74
C GLY A 367 17.41 -26.48 43.53
N VAL A 368 18.52 -26.36 44.26
CA VAL A 368 18.79 -25.23 45.18
C VAL A 368 19.06 -23.92 44.44
N LEU A 369 19.57 -23.99 43.20
CA LEU A 369 20.06 -22.82 42.45
C LEU A 369 19.09 -22.25 41.40
N GLY A 370 17.90 -22.82 41.21
CA GLY A 370 16.91 -22.31 40.24
C GLY A 370 16.21 -21.01 40.68
N ASN A 371 15.85 -20.15 39.72
CA ASN A 371 15.13 -18.89 39.94
C ASN A 371 13.77 -19.12 40.63
N ALA A 372 13.48 -18.32 41.66
CA ALA A 372 12.24 -18.41 42.43
C ALA A 372 10.98 -18.19 41.58
N THR A 373 11.05 -17.32 40.57
CA THR A 373 9.93 -17.03 39.65
C THR A 373 9.57 -18.25 38.82
N THR A 374 10.55 -18.89 38.19
CA THR A 374 10.38 -20.11 37.38
C THR A 374 9.85 -21.26 38.23
N LYS A 375 10.38 -21.45 39.45
CA LYS A 375 9.89 -22.47 40.40
C LYS A 375 8.44 -22.23 40.80
N LYS A 376 8.08 -20.98 41.11
CA LYS A 376 6.71 -20.62 41.48
C LYS A 376 5.76 -20.84 40.30
N ALA A 377 6.15 -20.42 39.10
CA ALA A 377 5.38 -20.66 37.88
C ALA A 377 5.20 -22.16 37.61
N ALA A 378 6.25 -22.97 37.76
CA ALA A 378 6.19 -24.42 37.54
C ALA A 378 5.24 -25.11 38.53
N ARG A 379 5.29 -24.76 39.82
CA ARG A 379 4.35 -25.29 40.81
C ARG A 379 2.90 -24.92 40.50
N ALA A 380 2.66 -23.66 40.14
CA ALA A 380 1.33 -23.20 39.75
C ALA A 380 0.83 -23.93 38.49
N ALA A 381 1.71 -24.15 37.51
CA ALA A 381 1.38 -24.87 36.29
C ALA A 381 1.05 -26.34 36.55
N ILE A 382 1.83 -27.03 37.40
CA ILE A 382 1.55 -28.41 37.81
C ILE A 382 0.17 -28.50 38.46
N ALA A 383 -0.13 -27.63 39.43
CA ALA A 383 -1.42 -27.60 40.10
C ALA A 383 -2.58 -27.36 39.11
N ALA A 384 -2.39 -26.45 38.15
CA ALA A 384 -3.39 -26.17 37.12
C ALA A 384 -3.63 -27.36 36.18
N ILE A 385 -2.56 -28.07 35.79
CA ILE A 385 -2.66 -29.28 34.96
C ILE A 385 -3.36 -30.40 35.74
N GLN A 386 -2.96 -30.64 36.99
CA GLN A 386 -3.57 -31.66 37.85
C GLN A 386 -5.05 -31.38 38.10
N ALA A 387 -5.43 -30.14 38.41
CA ALA A 387 -6.82 -29.75 38.61
C ALA A 387 -7.67 -29.99 37.34
N ARG A 388 -7.12 -29.78 36.14
CA ARG A 388 -7.80 -30.12 34.88
C ARG A 388 -7.96 -31.62 34.67
N ILE A 389 -6.96 -32.41 35.06
CA ILE A 389 -7.00 -33.88 34.96
C ILE A 389 -8.03 -34.43 35.96
N GLU A 390 -8.00 -33.99 37.22
CA GLU A 390 -8.93 -34.41 38.28
C GLU A 390 -10.38 -33.97 37.99
N GLY A 391 -10.57 -32.79 37.39
CA GLY A 391 -11.87 -32.31 36.92
C GLY A 391 -12.37 -33.02 35.65
N GLY A 392 -11.52 -33.82 35.00
CA GLY A 392 -11.83 -34.60 33.80
C GLY A 392 -11.84 -36.10 34.06
N GLU A 393 -12.80 -36.59 34.85
CA GLU A 393 -13.22 -38.01 35.03
C GLU A 393 -12.17 -39.14 35.19
N ILE A 394 -10.87 -38.86 35.30
CA ILE A 394 -9.85 -39.90 35.52
C ILE A 394 -9.05 -39.53 36.76
N GLY A 395 -9.38 -40.21 37.86
CA GLY A 395 -8.86 -39.92 39.20
C GLY A 395 -7.33 -39.92 39.29
N GLY A 396 -6.78 -38.95 40.01
CA GLY A 396 -5.38 -38.99 40.39
C GLY A 396 -4.85 -37.76 41.13
N LEU A 397 -4.40 -38.03 42.36
CA LEU A 397 -3.22 -37.48 43.05
C LEU A 397 -3.20 -35.98 43.44
N SER A 398 -3.69 -35.71 44.65
CA SER A 398 -3.46 -34.44 45.35
C SER A 398 -2.04 -34.32 45.91
N ILE A 399 -1.34 -33.24 45.58
CA ILE A 399 -0.13 -32.80 46.28
C ILE A 399 -0.56 -31.99 47.51
N ILE A 400 -0.19 -32.44 48.71
CA ILE A 400 -0.40 -31.67 49.95
C ILE A 400 0.81 -30.76 50.13
N ASP A 401 0.61 -29.45 49.97
CA ASP A 401 1.60 -28.42 50.31
C ASP A 401 1.75 -28.37 51.83
N GLY A 402 2.76 -29.06 52.35
CA GLY A 402 3.23 -28.89 53.72
C GLY A 402 3.94 -27.55 53.85
N SER A 403 3.23 -26.51 54.28
CA SER A 403 3.83 -25.24 54.67
C SER A 403 4.66 -25.42 55.94
N ASN A 404 5.96 -25.67 55.80
CA ASN A 404 6.99 -25.32 56.77
C ASN A 404 8.37 -25.31 56.13
N ASP A 405 9.18 -24.35 56.54
CA ASP A 405 10.43 -23.84 55.95
C ASP A 405 11.65 -24.80 56.00
N ALA A 406 11.44 -26.11 55.94
CA ALA A 406 12.52 -27.08 55.86
C ALA A 406 12.16 -28.17 54.85
N GLY A 407 12.80 -28.10 53.67
CA GLY A 407 12.51 -28.96 52.54
C GLY A 407 12.63 -30.44 52.88
N HIS A 408 11.55 -31.18 52.61
CA HIS A 408 11.50 -32.53 52.00
C HIS A 408 10.02 -32.89 51.82
N GLY A 409 9.47 -32.64 50.63
CA GLY A 409 8.15 -33.17 50.27
C GLY A 409 8.27 -34.66 49.99
N ALA A 410 7.66 -35.50 50.83
CA ALA A 410 7.56 -36.94 50.61
C ALA A 410 6.18 -37.28 50.03
N LEU A 411 6.17 -38.16 49.02
CA LEU A 411 4.95 -38.74 48.43
C LEU A 411 4.51 -39.94 49.27
N SER A 412 3.23 -40.01 49.64
CA SER A 412 2.62 -41.22 50.24
C SER A 412 1.52 -41.76 49.32
N PRO A 413 1.50 -43.06 48.99
CA PRO A 413 0.34 -43.71 48.38
C PRO A 413 -0.82 -43.85 49.39
N VAL A 414 -2.05 -43.85 48.87
CA VAL A 414 -3.32 -43.63 49.61
C VAL A 414 -3.87 -44.90 50.28
N ASP A 415 -3.18 -46.03 50.22
CA ASP A 415 -3.81 -47.32 50.54
C ASP A 415 -4.08 -47.61 52.04
N HIS A 416 -3.71 -46.74 52.99
CA HIS A 416 -3.84 -47.03 54.44
C HIS A 416 -4.48 -45.95 55.33
N ALA A 417 -5.20 -44.96 54.80
CA ALA A 417 -5.96 -44.00 55.62
C ALA A 417 -7.32 -44.57 56.06
N GLY A 418 -7.30 -45.60 56.92
CA GLY A 418 -8.52 -46.25 57.39
C GLY A 418 -8.32 -47.32 58.47
N ALA A 419 -7.43 -47.07 59.44
CA ALA A 419 -7.33 -47.91 60.64
C ALA A 419 -7.52 -47.04 61.89
N LEU A 420 -8.72 -47.14 62.49
CA LEU A 420 -9.00 -46.68 63.84
C LEU A 420 -8.13 -47.48 64.81
N SER A 421 -7.30 -46.80 65.59
CA SER A 421 -6.58 -47.40 66.71
C SER A 421 -7.50 -47.46 67.94
N PRO A 422 -7.67 -48.61 68.61
CA PRO A 422 -8.42 -48.68 69.87
C PRO A 422 -7.58 -48.08 70.99
N VAL A 423 -8.21 -47.27 71.84
CA VAL A 423 -7.65 -46.82 73.10
C VAL A 423 -7.80 -47.97 74.10
N GLU A 424 -6.69 -48.57 74.52
CA GLU A 424 -6.62 -49.38 75.74
C GLU A 424 -6.21 -48.45 76.89
N ASP A 425 -7.15 -48.25 77.82
CA ASP A 425 -6.91 -47.60 79.11
C ASP A 425 -6.44 -48.69 80.09
N GLU A 426 -5.22 -48.54 80.63
CA GLU A 426 -4.76 -49.31 81.79
C GLU A 426 -5.33 -48.70 83.08
N SER A 427 -6.15 -49.50 83.77
CA SER A 427 -6.18 -49.61 85.23
C SER A 427 -6.36 -51.06 85.63
#